data_AF-A0A117LV60-F1
#
_entry.id   AF-A0A117LV60-F1
#
_cell.length_a   1.000
_cell.length_b   1.000
_cell.length_c   1.000
_cell.angle_alpha   90.00
_cell.angle_beta   90.00
_cell.angle_gamma   90.00
#
_symmetry.space_group_name_H-M   'P 1'
#
loop_
_entity.id
_entity.type
_entity.pdbx_description
1 polymer ?
#
loop_
_entity_poly.entity_id
_entity_poly.type
_entity_poly.pdbx_seq_one_letter_code
_entity_poly.pdbx_strand_id
1 'polypeptide(L)'
;MQRMEILRRSDQGLSGWSKTSYTTSFHDTLIIVDSQFLLMNGRNRSDLRIGSQVSVIQKKDQQSGKTTEGIVIAILTNSSFHPHGIKVRLADGTVGRVTSIQG
;
A
#
# COMPACT_ATOMS: atom_id res chain seq x y z
N MET A 1 10.43 -4.32 15.72
CA MET A 1 11.73 -4.51 15.06
C MET A 1 11.84 -5.95 14.56
N GLN A 2 11.56 -6.20 13.29
CA GLN A 2 11.85 -7.51 12.69
C GLN A 2 13.25 -7.46 12.09
N ARG A 3 14.11 -8.36 12.57
CA ARG A 3 15.44 -8.59 12.03
C ARG A 3 15.27 -9.39 10.74
N MET A 4 15.47 -8.75 9.59
CA MET A 4 15.66 -9.48 8.34
C MET A 4 17.16 -9.73 8.15
N GLU A 5 17.55 -10.99 8.02
CA GLU A 5 18.91 -11.40 7.70
C GLU A 5 18.93 -11.84 6.23
N ILE A 6 19.50 -11.01 5.35
CA ILE A 6 19.60 -11.34 3.93
C ILE A 6 20.89 -12.15 3.73
N LEU A 7 20.73 -13.46 3.46
CA LEU A 7 21.84 -14.31 3.02
C LEU A 7 22.10 -14.06 1.54
N ARG A 8 23.25 -13.45 1.20
CA ARG A 8 23.75 -13.38 -0.18
C ARG A 8 24.87 -14.39 -0.34
N ARG A 9 24.75 -15.32 -1.29
CA ARG A 9 25.88 -16.17 -1.72
C ARG A 9 26.89 -15.29 -2.44
N SER A 10 28.12 -15.22 -1.93
CA SER A 10 29.28 -14.80 -2.72
C SER A 10 29.81 -16.02 -3.47
N ASP A 11 29.89 -15.91 -4.79
CA ASP A 11 30.76 -16.79 -5.58
C ASP A 11 32.20 -16.58 -5.12
N GLN A 12 32.97 -17.67 -5.12
CA GLN A 12 34.40 -17.81 -4.77
C GLN A 12 34.72 -18.14 -3.30
N GLY A 13 35.21 -19.37 -3.10
CA GLY A 13 36.36 -19.70 -2.25
C GLY A 13 36.28 -19.45 -0.74
N LEU A 14 36.13 -20.54 0.01
CA LEU A 14 36.46 -20.81 1.43
C LEU A 14 36.90 -19.65 2.35
N SER A 15 36.21 -19.62 3.50
CA SER A 15 36.52 -18.99 4.81
C SER A 15 35.98 -17.58 5.08
N GLY A 16 35.08 -17.49 6.07
CA GLY A 16 34.68 -16.24 6.73
C GLY A 16 33.22 -15.84 6.53
N TRP A 17 32.35 -16.21 7.48
CA TRP A 17 31.01 -15.63 7.57
C TRP A 17 31.13 -14.25 8.22
N SER A 18 31.04 -13.16 7.46
CA SER A 18 30.91 -11.82 8.04
C SER A 18 29.43 -11.47 8.23
N LYS A 19 29.00 -11.36 9.49
CA LYS A 19 27.66 -10.88 9.87
C LYS A 19 27.67 -9.36 9.92
N THR A 20 27.28 -8.69 8.84
CA THR A 20 27.00 -7.26 8.91
C THR A 20 25.54 -7.05 9.33
N SER A 21 25.36 -6.50 10.53
CA SER A 21 24.05 -6.15 11.08
C SER A 21 23.73 -4.72 10.69
N TYR A 22 22.69 -4.48 9.90
CA TYR A 22 22.18 -3.13 9.69
C TYR A 22 21.14 -2.85 10.78
N THR A 23 21.46 -1.90 11.66
CA THR A 23 20.50 -1.34 12.60
C THR A 23 19.63 -0.36 11.80
N THR A 24 18.42 -0.77 11.42
CA THR A 24 17.45 0.16 10.85
C THR A 24 17.09 1.19 11.92
N SER A 25 17.64 2.39 11.75
CA SER A 25 17.17 3.63 12.34
C SER A 25 17.44 4.69 11.28
N PHE A 26 16.54 4.77 10.31
CA PHE A 26 16.57 5.78 9.27
C PHE A 26 15.45 6.77 9.54
N HIS A 27 15.64 7.62 10.55
CA HIS A 27 14.91 8.89 10.63
C HIS A 27 15.71 10.04 9.99
N ASP A 28 16.87 9.77 9.37
CA ASP A 28 17.70 10.84 8.83
C ASP A 28 17.72 10.88 7.30
N THR A 29 17.06 11.94 6.82
CA THR A 29 17.47 12.78 5.69
C THR A 29 17.42 12.17 4.30
N LEU A 30 16.26 11.65 3.91
CA LEU A 30 15.79 11.63 2.52
C LEU A 30 14.30 11.29 2.54
N ILE A 31 13.45 12.31 2.39
CA ILE A 31 12.15 12.34 1.69
C ILE A 31 11.55 13.72 2.03
N ILE A 32 12.01 14.74 1.32
CA ILE A 32 11.11 15.81 0.88
C ILE A 32 10.57 15.29 -0.45
N VAL A 33 9.58 14.42 -0.40
CA VAL A 33 8.60 14.17 -1.47
C VAL A 33 7.42 13.47 -0.81
N ASP A 34 6.49 14.30 -0.37
CA ASP A 34 5.09 13.98 -0.16
C ASP A 34 4.73 13.05 1.02
N SER A 35 4.13 13.66 2.04
CA SER A 35 3.48 13.00 3.18
C SER A 35 2.33 12.06 2.77
N GLN A 36 2.01 11.95 1.47
CA GLN A 36 1.01 11.04 0.90
C GLN A 36 1.42 9.56 0.86
N PHE A 37 2.65 9.17 1.21
CA PHE A 37 3.08 7.76 1.08
C PHE A 37 2.77 6.85 2.30
N LEU A 38 2.21 7.39 3.40
CA LEU A 38 1.73 6.60 4.54
C LEU A 38 0.29 6.09 4.38
N LEU A 39 -0.15 5.85 3.14
CA LEU A 39 -1.51 5.39 2.85
C LEU A 39 -1.54 3.86 2.75
N MET A 40 -2.48 3.23 3.48
CA MET A 40 -2.71 1.79 3.36
C MET A 40 -3.25 1.49 1.95
N ASN A 41 -2.75 0.42 1.32
CA ASN A 41 -2.90 0.13 -0.11
C ASN A 41 -4.30 -0.32 -0.58
N GLY A 42 -5.30 -0.38 0.31
CA GLY A 42 -6.68 -0.70 -0.05
C GLY A 42 -6.93 -2.13 -0.59
N ARG A 43 -6.00 -3.07 -0.40
CA ARG A 43 -6.11 -4.45 -0.94
C ARG A 43 -6.81 -5.42 -0.01
N ASN A 44 -6.75 -5.21 1.30
CA ASN A 44 -7.47 -6.04 2.26
C ASN A 44 -8.80 -5.39 2.63
N ARG A 45 -9.84 -6.21 2.68
CA ARG A 45 -11.17 -5.79 3.12
C ARG A 45 -11.17 -5.39 4.60
N SER A 46 -10.32 -6.02 5.42
CA SER A 46 -10.17 -5.73 6.86
C SER A 46 -9.79 -4.29 7.15
N ASP A 47 -9.15 -3.63 6.19
CA ASP A 47 -8.59 -2.28 6.35
C ASP A 47 -9.63 -1.20 6.00
N LEU A 48 -10.73 -1.60 5.36
CA LEU A 48 -11.79 -0.71 4.89
C LEU A 48 -13.01 -0.75 5.81
N ARG A 49 -13.55 0.43 6.12
CA ARG A 49 -14.83 0.59 6.80
C ARG A 49 -15.75 1.48 5.98
N ILE A 50 -17.06 1.29 6.14
CA ILE A 50 -18.04 2.26 5.65
C ILE A 50 -17.82 3.55 6.44
N GLY A 51 -17.80 4.69 5.75
CA GLY A 51 -17.42 5.98 6.32
C GLY A 51 -15.93 6.33 6.18
N SER A 52 -15.06 5.38 5.79
CA SER A 52 -13.64 5.68 5.55
C SER A 52 -13.46 6.62 4.35
N GLN A 53 -12.53 7.57 4.47
CA GLN A 53 -12.08 8.38 3.36
C GLN A 53 -11.04 7.60 2.55
N VAL A 54 -11.26 7.50 1.24
CA VAL A 54 -10.42 6.69 0.36
C VAL A 54 -10.21 7.39 -0.97
N SER A 55 -9.12 7.01 -1.64
CA SER A 55 -8.91 7.32 -3.06
C SER A 55 -9.26 6.09 -3.88
N VAL A 56 -10.08 6.27 -4.92
CA VAL A 56 -10.48 5.21 -5.85
C VAL A 56 -10.05 5.54 -7.27
N ILE A 57 -9.71 4.50 -8.03
CA ILE A 57 -9.50 4.59 -9.48
C ILE A 57 -10.67 3.96 -10.22
N GLN A 58 -11.18 4.67 -11.22
CA GLN A 58 -12.21 4.13 -12.13
C GLN A 58 -11.54 3.51 -13.35
N LYS A 59 -12.24 2.58 -14.03
CA LYS A 59 -11.70 1.91 -15.23
C LYS A 59 -11.25 2.90 -16.31
N LYS A 60 -12.03 3.97 -16.53
CA LYS A 60 -11.73 5.03 -17.50
C LYS A 60 -10.43 5.78 -17.17
N ASP A 61 -10.07 5.83 -15.89
CA ASP A 61 -8.94 6.60 -15.37
C ASP A 61 -7.68 5.74 -15.19
N GLN A 62 -7.76 4.41 -15.36
CA GLN A 62 -6.63 3.47 -15.19
C GLN A 62 -5.41 3.82 -16.05
N GLN A 63 -5.61 4.30 -17.28
CA GLN A 63 -4.51 4.72 -18.17
C GLN A 63 -3.86 6.02 -17.70
N SER A 64 -4.66 6.92 -17.12
CA SER A 64 -4.21 8.25 -16.67
C SER A 64 -3.65 8.25 -15.25
N GLY A 65 -3.98 7.22 -14.45
CA GLY A 65 -3.68 7.17 -13.02
C GLY A 65 -4.53 8.10 -12.15
N LYS A 66 -5.50 8.83 -12.73
CA LYS A 66 -6.34 9.77 -11.97
C LYS A 66 -7.16 9.03 -10.91
N THR A 67 -7.06 9.49 -9.67
CA THR A 67 -7.86 8.99 -8.55
C THR A 67 -8.95 10.00 -8.19
N THR A 68 -10.01 9.50 -7.57
CA THR A 68 -11.10 10.30 -6.99
C THR A 68 -11.17 10.01 -5.51
N GLU A 69 -11.16 11.05 -4.70
CA GLU A 69 -11.33 10.92 -3.26
C GLU A 69 -12.81 10.91 -2.87
N GLY A 70 -13.14 10.19 -1.81
CA GLY A 70 -14.46 10.29 -1.21
C GLY A 70 -14.69 9.33 -0.06
N ILE A 71 -15.91 9.37 0.46
CA ILE A 71 -16.34 8.55 1.60
C ILE A 71 -17.00 7.28 1.10
N VAL A 72 -16.56 6.13 1.61
CA VAL A 72 -17.15 4.83 1.28
C VAL A 72 -18.55 4.69 1.88
N ILE A 73 -19.54 4.39 1.04
CA ILE A 73 -20.90 4.04 1.49
C ILE A 73 -21.21 2.55 1.36
N ALA A 74 -20.53 1.85 0.44
CA ALA A 74 -20.72 0.41 0.27
C ALA A 74 -19.44 -0.28 -0.22
N ILE A 75 -19.19 -1.47 0.32
CA ILE A 75 -18.12 -2.37 -0.13
C ILE A 75 -18.74 -3.40 -1.06
N LEU A 76 -18.34 -3.40 -2.33
CA LEU A 76 -18.92 -4.24 -3.40
C LEU A 76 -18.15 -5.53 -3.64
N THR A 77 -17.15 -5.81 -2.80
CA THR A 77 -16.20 -6.90 -2.97
C THR A 77 -16.25 -7.82 -1.77
N ASN A 78 -16.51 -9.10 -2.02
CA ASN A 78 -16.75 -10.06 -0.96
C ASN A 78 -15.48 -10.66 -0.35
N SER A 79 -14.52 -11.10 -1.18
CA SER A 79 -13.30 -11.75 -0.68
C SER A 79 -12.43 -10.81 0.16
N SER A 80 -11.63 -11.39 1.06
CA SER A 80 -10.78 -10.67 2.00
C SER A 80 -9.62 -9.91 1.34
N PHE A 81 -9.04 -10.44 0.27
CA PHE A 81 -7.90 -9.86 -0.44
C PHE A 81 -8.16 -9.74 -1.94
N HIS A 82 -7.80 -8.59 -2.52
CA HIS A 82 -7.94 -8.31 -3.96
C HIS A 82 -6.69 -7.61 -4.51
N PRO A 83 -6.00 -8.18 -5.52
CA PRO A 83 -4.73 -7.64 -6.03
C PRO A 83 -4.81 -6.21 -6.53
N HIS A 84 -5.93 -5.84 -7.15
CA HIS A 84 -6.18 -4.52 -7.72
C HIS A 84 -6.94 -3.57 -6.79
N GLY A 85 -7.12 -3.95 -5.52
CA GLY A 85 -7.89 -3.18 -4.55
C GLY A 85 -9.34 -3.63 -4.43
N ILE A 86 -9.92 -3.31 -3.27
CA ILE A 86 -11.32 -3.55 -2.96
C ILE A 86 -12.21 -2.65 -3.82
N LYS A 87 -13.27 -3.19 -4.42
CA LYS A 87 -14.26 -2.39 -5.14
C LYS A 87 -15.24 -1.77 -4.14
N VAL A 88 -15.44 -0.46 -4.21
CA VAL A 88 -16.33 0.29 -3.32
C VAL A 88 -17.24 1.23 -4.12
N ARG A 89 -18.30 1.70 -3.47
CA ARG A 89 -19.11 2.85 -3.90
C ARG A 89 -18.88 4.00 -2.91
N LEU A 90 -18.65 5.18 -3.47
CA LEU A 90 -18.51 6.43 -2.73
C LEU A 90 -19.86 7.14 -2.55
N ALA A 91 -19.91 8.13 -1.65
CA ALA A 91 -21.13 8.88 -1.32
C ALA A 91 -21.73 9.64 -2.51
N ASP A 92 -20.91 10.08 -3.47
CA ASP A 92 -21.34 10.71 -4.73
C ASP A 92 -21.89 9.71 -5.76
N GLY A 93 -21.92 8.41 -5.44
CA GLY A 93 -22.32 7.34 -6.34
C GLY A 93 -21.18 6.76 -7.18
N THR A 94 -19.97 7.34 -7.13
CA THR A 94 -18.80 6.87 -7.87
C THR A 94 -18.43 5.45 -7.44
N VAL A 95 -18.14 4.59 -8.42
CA VAL A 95 -17.72 3.20 -8.20
C VAL A 95 -16.31 3.00 -8.73
N GLY A 96 -15.40 2.53 -7.87
CA GLY A 96 -13.98 2.37 -8.22
C GLY A 96 -13.28 1.31 -7.40
N ARG A 97 -12.00 1.09 -7.72
CA ARG A 97 -11.07 0.25 -6.96
C ARG A 97 -10.29 1.13 -6.00
N VAL A 98 -10.23 0.77 -4.72
CA VAL A 98 -9.47 1.52 -3.73
C VAL A 98 -7.98 1.41 -4.01
N THR A 99 -7.29 2.54 -4.13
CA THR A 99 -5.83 2.62 -4.27
C THR A 99 -5.16 2.95 -2.94
N SER A 100 -5.82 3.80 -2.15
CA SER A 100 -5.30 4.34 -0.90
C SER A 100 -6.43 4.56 0.10
N ILE A 101 -6.18 4.24 1.37
CA ILE A 101 -7.08 4.55 2.49
C ILE A 101 -6.46 5.71 3.26
N GLN A 102 -7.19 6.81 3.40
CA GLN A 102 -6.83 7.95 4.24
C GLN A 102 -7.23 7.60 5.68
N GLY A 103 -6.25 7.60 6.59
CA GLY A 103 -6.40 7.23 8.01
C GLY A 103 -6.32 8.43 8.92
#